data_AF-A0A3B9JN70-F1
#
_entry.id   AF-A0A3B9JN70-F1
#
_cell.length_a   1.000
_cell.length_b   1.000
_cell.length_c   1.000
_cell.angle_alpha   90.00
_cell.angle_beta   90.00
_cell.angle_gamma   90.00
#
_symmetry.space_group_name_H-M   'P 1'
#
loop_
_entity.id
_entity.type
_entity.pdbx_description
1 polymer ?
#
loop_
_entity_poly.entity_id
_entity_poly.type
_entity_poly.pdbx_seq_one_letter_code
_entity_poly.pdbx_strand_id
1 'polypeptide(L)'
;EMTVSDEILKRSADSYRRIRNTVRFMLANMQGFDNNQHLVSHNDMLDLDKWIVSKTADLQVQILQGYDEYNFHHVMQLILNFCTNDLGGFYLDVIKDRQYTTGEDSLARRSAQSALYHIAQAMVRWLAPVLSFTAEEIWQTLEEENSESIFLQDWYQGLNAGYENDSIETARQINPAIRKQMEGMRSDKIIGSSLDAEIDVYCSDEIYQSLSKLGDELRFVFITSYARIHPISEQAD
;
A
#
# COMPACT_ATOMS: atom_id res chain seq x y z
N GLU A 1 17.11 -4.28 -30.30
CA GLU A 1 18.08 -3.17 -30.20
C GLU A 1 17.75 -2.39 -28.93
N MET A 2 18.73 -2.09 -28.07
CA MET A 2 18.51 -1.35 -26.83
C MET A 2 19.09 0.05 -27.00
N THR A 3 18.23 1.06 -26.99
CA THR A 3 18.65 2.47 -27.10
C THR A 3 18.98 3.01 -25.72
N VAL A 4 20.04 3.83 -25.63
CA VAL A 4 20.44 4.49 -24.39
C VAL A 4 20.56 5.99 -24.68
N SER A 5 19.91 6.80 -23.85
CA SER A 5 19.98 8.26 -23.89
C SER A 5 19.93 8.81 -22.47
N ASP A 6 20.32 10.07 -22.29
CA ASP A 6 20.24 10.76 -20.99
C ASP A 6 18.80 10.78 -20.46
N GLU A 7 17.82 10.89 -21.35
CA GLU A 7 16.41 10.85 -20.96
C GLU A 7 16.00 9.48 -20.42
N ILE A 8 16.48 8.38 -21.04
CA ILE A 8 16.22 7.02 -20.57
C ILE A 8 16.86 6.81 -19.19
N LEU A 9 18.12 7.24 -19.01
CA LEU A 9 18.81 7.14 -17.72
C LEU A 9 18.11 7.96 -16.63
N LYS A 10 17.63 9.16 -16.96
CA LYS A 10 16.87 10.01 -16.03
C LYS A 10 15.58 9.33 -15.59
N ARG A 11 14.79 8.78 -16.52
CA ARG A 11 13.56 8.04 -16.21
C ARG A 11 13.85 6.83 -15.32
N SER A 12 14.92 6.07 -15.59
CA SER A 12 15.35 4.96 -14.74
C SER A 12 15.72 5.42 -13.32
N ALA A 13 16.43 6.55 -13.19
CA ALA A 13 16.77 7.12 -11.89
C ALA A 13 15.52 7.59 -11.11
N ASP A 14 14.54 8.16 -11.79
CA ASP A 14 13.27 8.58 -11.18
C ASP A 14 12.47 7.37 -10.65
N SER A 15 12.40 6.29 -11.45
CA SER A 15 11.80 5.00 -11.03
C SER A 15 12.52 4.41 -9.81
N TYR A 16 13.85 4.38 -9.82
CA TYR A 16 14.65 3.93 -8.67
C TYR A 16 14.36 4.76 -7.41
N ARG A 17 14.36 6.10 -7.51
CA ARG A 17 14.05 6.98 -6.38
C ARG A 17 12.66 6.74 -5.83
N ARG A 18 11.67 6.46 -6.69
CA ARG A 18 10.30 6.12 -6.25
C ARG A 18 10.30 4.87 -5.38
N ILE A 19 10.90 3.78 -5.86
CA ILE A 19 10.99 2.50 -5.14
C ILE A 19 11.70 2.72 -3.79
N ARG A 20 12.88 3.35 -3.79
CA ARG A 20 13.67 3.59 -2.57
C ARG A 20 12.90 4.44 -1.56
N ASN A 21 12.23 5.51 -2.01
CA ASN A 21 11.45 6.38 -1.13
C ASN A 21 10.26 5.66 -0.50
N THR A 22 9.57 4.80 -1.26
CA THR A 22 8.48 3.97 -0.73
C THR A 22 9.00 3.03 0.35
N VAL A 23 10.09 2.29 0.09
CA VAL A 23 10.67 1.38 1.10
C VAL A 23 11.13 2.15 2.33
N ARG A 24 11.83 3.28 2.16
CA ARG A 24 12.25 4.14 3.28
C ARG A 24 11.07 4.58 4.13
N PHE A 25 9.95 4.96 3.51
CA PHE A 25 8.74 5.34 4.24
C PHE A 25 8.19 4.16 5.05
N MET A 26 8.14 2.96 4.48
CA MET A 26 7.70 1.76 5.22
C MET A 26 8.59 1.47 6.41
N LEU A 27 9.92 1.44 6.22
CA LEU A 27 10.90 1.19 7.28
C LEU A 27 10.78 2.22 8.42
N ALA A 28 10.63 3.51 8.08
CA ALA A 28 10.46 4.56 9.09
C ALA A 28 9.18 4.38 9.93
N ASN A 29 8.11 3.88 9.32
CA ASN A 29 6.83 3.61 9.99
C ASN A 29 6.86 2.32 10.84
N MET A 30 7.86 1.47 10.63
CA MET A 30 8.12 0.29 11.46
C MET A 30 9.12 0.56 12.60
N GLN A 31 9.48 1.81 12.88
CA GLN A 31 10.34 2.13 14.01
C GLN A 31 9.72 1.62 15.33
N GLY A 32 10.51 0.87 16.12
CA GLY A 32 10.06 0.25 17.37
C GLY A 32 9.19 -1.00 17.18
N PHE A 33 9.04 -1.51 15.96
CA PHE A 33 8.38 -2.78 15.69
C PHE A 33 9.37 -3.95 15.81
N ASP A 34 9.21 -4.72 16.88
CA ASP A 34 9.80 -6.07 17.01
C ASP A 34 8.83 -7.13 16.46
N ASN A 35 9.24 -7.89 15.44
CA ASN A 35 8.40 -8.91 14.81
C ASN A 35 8.12 -10.12 15.73
N ASN A 36 9.01 -10.43 16.68
CA ASN A 36 8.81 -11.55 17.61
C ASN A 36 7.73 -11.23 18.65
N GLN A 37 7.49 -9.95 18.91
CA GLN A 37 6.58 -9.50 19.96
C GLN A 37 5.28 -8.90 19.42
N HIS A 38 5.35 -8.20 18.29
CA HIS A 38 4.26 -7.35 17.82
C HIS A 38 3.59 -7.82 16.53
N LEU A 39 4.09 -8.87 15.89
CA LEU A 39 3.52 -9.38 14.66
C LEU A 39 2.11 -9.90 14.93
N VAL A 40 1.13 -9.27 14.28
CA VAL A 40 -0.29 -9.63 14.35
C VAL A 40 -0.56 -10.75 13.35
N SER A 41 -1.31 -11.76 13.75
CA SER A 41 -1.71 -12.83 12.83
C SER A 41 -2.62 -12.29 11.73
N HIS A 42 -2.55 -12.86 10.52
CA HIS A 42 -3.37 -12.38 9.41
C HIS A 42 -4.88 -12.31 9.75
N ASN A 43 -5.41 -13.25 10.52
CA ASN A 43 -6.82 -13.28 10.89
C ASN A 43 -7.22 -12.14 11.83
N ASP A 44 -6.28 -11.67 12.65
CA ASP A 44 -6.49 -10.60 13.65
C ASP A 44 -6.17 -9.21 13.09
N MET A 45 -5.59 -9.12 11.89
CA MET A 45 -5.36 -7.85 11.20
C MET A 45 -6.68 -7.15 10.84
N LEU A 46 -6.61 -5.82 10.74
CA LEU A 46 -7.68 -5.02 10.16
C LEU A 46 -7.83 -5.32 8.66
N ASP A 47 -9.04 -5.14 8.14
CA ASP A 47 -9.39 -5.51 6.76
C ASP A 47 -8.48 -4.86 5.70
N LEU A 48 -8.11 -3.58 5.89
CA LEU A 48 -7.18 -2.89 5.00
C LEU A 48 -5.79 -3.53 4.94
N ASP A 49 -5.34 -4.07 6.06
CA ASP A 49 -4.04 -4.72 6.18
C ASP A 49 -4.05 -6.12 5.57
N LYS A 50 -5.14 -6.87 5.81
CA LYS A 50 -5.38 -8.16 5.14
C LYS A 50 -5.40 -7.99 3.63
N TRP A 51 -6.10 -6.98 3.14
CA TRP A 51 -6.20 -6.67 1.72
C TRP A 51 -4.83 -6.40 1.08
N ILE A 52 -4.00 -5.52 1.66
CA ILE A 52 -2.71 -5.20 1.05
C ILE A 52 -1.73 -6.39 1.13
N VAL A 53 -1.79 -7.21 2.19
CA VAL A 53 -0.98 -8.43 2.30
C VAL A 53 -1.40 -9.44 1.22
N SER A 54 -2.70 -9.64 0.99
CA SER A 54 -3.19 -10.49 -0.11
C SER A 54 -2.76 -9.97 -1.47
N LYS A 55 -2.85 -8.65 -1.69
CA LYS A 55 -2.40 -8.04 -2.95
C LYS A 55 -0.90 -8.19 -3.16
N THR A 56 -0.12 -8.20 -2.08
CA THR A 56 1.33 -8.45 -2.10
C THR A 56 1.61 -9.92 -2.44
N ALA A 57 0.80 -10.86 -1.95
CA ALA A 57 0.88 -12.28 -2.31
C ALA A 57 0.64 -12.50 -3.81
N ASP A 58 -0.42 -11.91 -4.37
CA ASP A 58 -0.76 -12.01 -5.79
C ASP A 58 0.32 -11.38 -6.68
N LEU A 59 0.93 -10.29 -6.21
CA LEU A 59 2.05 -9.64 -6.89
C LEU A 59 3.30 -10.52 -6.88
N GLN A 60 3.59 -11.22 -5.77
CA GLN A 60 4.73 -12.13 -5.70
C GLN A 60 4.64 -13.19 -6.79
N VAL A 61 3.47 -13.80 -6.98
CA VAL A 61 3.26 -14.82 -8.01
C VAL A 61 3.64 -14.29 -9.40
N GLN A 62 3.18 -13.09 -9.75
CA GLN A 62 3.50 -12.44 -11.03
C GLN A 62 4.99 -12.11 -11.17
N ILE A 63 5.63 -11.64 -10.08
CA ILE A 63 7.05 -11.33 -10.06
C ILE A 63 7.90 -12.59 -10.27
N LEU A 64 7.58 -13.67 -9.57
CA LEU A 64 8.30 -14.95 -9.70
C LEU A 64 8.16 -15.51 -11.11
N GLN A 65 6.95 -15.47 -11.68
CA GLN A 65 6.75 -15.83 -13.09
C GLN A 65 7.60 -14.95 -14.04
N GLY A 66 7.63 -13.64 -13.80
CA GLY A 66 8.47 -12.73 -14.58
C GLY A 66 9.96 -13.05 -14.49
N TYR A 67 10.45 -13.52 -13.34
CA TYR A 67 11.82 -14.01 -13.20
C TYR A 67 12.06 -15.32 -13.93
N ASP A 68 11.15 -16.30 -13.83
CA ASP A 68 11.24 -17.59 -14.51
C ASP A 68 11.25 -17.45 -16.04
N GLU A 69 10.55 -16.44 -16.55
CA GLU A 69 10.49 -16.10 -17.98
C GLU A 69 11.63 -15.15 -18.43
N TYR A 70 12.58 -14.82 -17.54
CA TYR A 70 13.67 -13.86 -17.78
C TYR A 70 13.18 -12.45 -18.18
N ASN A 71 11.97 -12.07 -17.78
CA ASN A 71 11.36 -10.77 -18.07
C ASN A 71 11.59 -9.75 -16.95
N PHE A 72 12.86 -9.44 -16.68
CA PHE A 72 13.28 -8.52 -15.62
C PHE A 72 12.69 -7.11 -15.76
N HIS A 73 12.47 -6.65 -17.00
CA HIS A 73 11.86 -5.34 -17.24
C HIS A 73 10.42 -5.30 -16.73
N HIS A 74 9.65 -6.35 -17.02
CA HIS A 74 8.28 -6.46 -16.53
C HIS A 74 8.23 -6.56 -15.01
N VAL A 75 9.12 -7.34 -14.37
CA VAL A 75 9.23 -7.40 -12.91
C VAL A 75 9.42 -6.00 -12.31
N MET A 76 10.36 -5.22 -12.84
CA MET A 76 10.60 -3.86 -12.33
C MET A 76 9.41 -2.92 -12.57
N GLN A 77 8.65 -3.09 -13.67
CA GLN A 77 7.41 -2.35 -13.89
C GLN A 77 6.32 -2.73 -12.87
N LEU A 78 6.14 -4.02 -12.58
CA LEU A 78 5.19 -4.51 -11.58
C LEU A 78 5.49 -3.90 -10.20
N ILE A 79 6.77 -3.94 -9.77
CA ILE A 79 7.20 -3.38 -8.49
C ILE A 79 7.00 -1.86 -8.44
N LEU A 80 7.37 -1.14 -9.51
CA LEU A 80 7.20 0.31 -9.58
C LEU A 80 5.71 0.71 -9.53
N ASN A 81 4.85 -0.02 -10.24
CA ASN A 81 3.41 0.20 -10.24
C ASN A 81 2.83 -0.04 -8.84
N PHE A 82 3.26 -1.11 -8.16
CA PHE A 82 2.86 -1.39 -6.78
C PHE A 82 3.28 -0.27 -5.82
N CYS A 83 4.53 0.19 -5.92
CA CYS A 83 5.02 1.32 -5.11
C CYS A 83 4.24 2.61 -5.34
N THR A 84 3.81 2.87 -6.58
CA THR A 84 3.18 4.13 -6.99
C THR A 84 1.69 4.13 -6.70
N ASN A 85 0.98 3.09 -7.10
CA ASN A 85 -0.49 3.08 -7.12
C ASN A 85 -1.05 2.45 -5.84
N ASP A 86 -0.54 1.28 -5.46
CA ASP A 86 -1.08 0.50 -4.36
C ASP A 86 -0.61 1.03 -3.00
N LEU A 87 0.70 1.20 -2.87
CA LEU A 87 1.33 1.69 -1.66
C LEU A 87 1.18 3.22 -1.56
N GLY A 88 1.89 3.97 -2.42
CA GLY A 88 1.95 5.43 -2.31
C GLY A 88 0.62 6.13 -2.61
N GLY A 89 -0.13 5.64 -3.59
CA GLY A 89 -1.38 6.25 -4.05
C GLY A 89 -2.59 5.94 -3.18
N PHE A 90 -2.49 4.96 -2.28
CA PHE A 90 -3.62 4.51 -1.47
C PHE A 90 -3.21 4.08 -0.06
N TYR A 91 -2.62 2.88 0.09
CA TYR A 91 -2.45 2.23 1.39
C TYR A 91 -1.63 3.09 2.37
N LEU A 92 -0.43 3.53 1.96
CA LEU A 92 0.46 4.32 2.81
C LEU A 92 -0.11 5.70 3.18
N ASP A 93 -1.04 6.23 2.40
CA ASP A 93 -1.70 7.51 2.71
C ASP A 93 -2.80 7.30 3.77
N VAL A 94 -3.60 6.24 3.61
CA VAL A 94 -4.70 5.88 4.52
C VAL A 94 -4.17 5.53 5.92
N ILE A 95 -3.08 4.76 6.02
CA ILE A 95 -2.59 4.28 7.32
C ILE A 95 -1.85 5.35 8.14
N LYS A 96 -1.53 6.51 7.58
CA LYS A 96 -0.77 7.57 8.28
C LYS A 96 -1.46 8.02 9.56
N ASP A 97 -2.77 8.22 9.49
CA ASP A 97 -3.54 8.72 10.62
C ASP A 97 -3.38 7.76 11.81
N ARG A 98 -3.77 6.50 11.65
CA ARG A 98 -3.64 5.52 12.73
C ARG A 98 -2.19 5.29 13.17
N GLN A 99 -1.21 5.37 12.29
CA GLN A 99 0.20 5.21 12.69
C GLN A 99 0.70 6.37 13.55
N TYR A 100 0.17 7.57 13.39
CA TYR A 100 0.62 8.77 14.11
C TYR A 100 -0.26 9.13 15.31
N THR A 101 -1.52 8.70 15.33
CA THR A 101 -2.49 9.13 16.35
C THR A 101 -2.85 8.05 17.36
N THR A 102 -2.71 6.77 17.01
CA THR A 102 -3.08 5.67 17.91
C THR A 102 -1.93 5.29 18.85
N GLY A 103 -2.28 4.66 19.98
CA GLY A 103 -1.30 4.16 20.94
C GLY A 103 -0.34 3.15 20.32
N GLU A 104 0.90 3.11 20.84
CA GLU A 104 1.99 2.26 20.35
C GLU A 104 1.59 0.77 20.25
N ASP A 105 0.85 0.27 21.24
CA ASP A 105 0.40 -1.13 21.30
C ASP A 105 -1.04 -1.35 20.82
N SER A 106 -1.64 -0.35 20.16
CA SER A 106 -2.98 -0.51 19.61
C SER A 106 -2.98 -1.51 18.46
N LEU A 107 -4.06 -2.30 18.35
CA LEU A 107 -4.25 -3.22 17.22
C LEU A 107 -4.17 -2.49 15.88
N ALA A 108 -4.73 -1.27 15.80
CA ALA A 108 -4.70 -0.47 14.58
C ALA A 108 -3.28 -0.18 14.09
N ARG A 109 -2.36 0.18 15.00
CA ARG A 109 -0.95 0.40 14.66
C ARG A 109 -0.21 -0.90 14.39
N ARG A 110 -0.37 -1.92 15.25
CA ARG A 110 0.35 -3.19 15.09
C ARG A 110 -0.08 -3.97 13.85
N SER A 111 -1.35 -3.90 13.48
CA SER A 111 -1.86 -4.45 12.21
C SER A 111 -1.19 -3.78 11.01
N ALA A 112 -1.12 -2.45 10.98
CA ALA A 112 -0.45 -1.70 9.91
C ALA A 112 1.05 -2.06 9.81
N GLN A 113 1.75 -2.10 10.95
CA GLN A 113 3.16 -2.44 11.00
C GLN A 113 3.43 -3.89 10.57
N SER A 114 2.55 -4.83 10.94
CA SER A 114 2.65 -6.22 10.51
C SER A 114 2.49 -6.37 9.00
N ALA A 115 1.52 -5.66 8.39
CA ALA A 115 1.40 -5.61 6.94
C ALA A 115 2.63 -4.98 6.27
N LEU A 116 3.14 -3.86 6.80
CA LEU A 116 4.38 -3.24 6.31
C LEU A 116 5.58 -4.18 6.40
N TYR A 117 5.67 -4.99 7.46
CA TYR A 117 6.73 -5.98 7.64
C TYR A 117 6.65 -7.04 6.54
N HIS A 118 5.49 -7.65 6.32
CA HIS A 118 5.30 -8.63 5.25
C HIS A 118 5.63 -8.05 3.86
N ILE A 119 5.20 -6.82 3.59
CA ILE A 119 5.50 -6.12 2.32
C ILE A 119 7.00 -5.88 2.19
N ALA A 120 7.67 -5.37 3.23
CA ALA A 120 9.11 -5.10 3.20
C ALA A 120 9.93 -6.38 3.00
N GLN A 121 9.58 -7.47 3.68
CA GLN A 121 10.20 -8.79 3.54
C GLN A 121 10.09 -9.34 2.12
N ALA A 122 8.93 -9.19 1.48
CA ALA A 122 8.73 -9.63 0.11
C ALA A 122 9.49 -8.73 -0.87
N MET A 123 9.32 -7.41 -0.74
CA MET A 123 9.94 -6.42 -1.63
C MET A 123 11.46 -6.48 -1.64
N VAL A 124 12.12 -6.59 -0.47
CA VAL A 124 13.59 -6.65 -0.43
C VAL A 124 14.14 -7.84 -1.21
N ARG A 125 13.46 -8.98 -1.15
CA ARG A 125 13.80 -10.18 -1.93
C ARG A 125 13.54 -9.98 -3.41
N TRP A 126 12.39 -9.42 -3.79
CA TRP A 126 12.09 -9.11 -5.19
C TRP A 126 13.08 -8.11 -5.79
N LEU A 127 13.62 -7.20 -4.99
CA LEU A 127 14.59 -6.21 -5.48
C LEU A 127 16.01 -6.78 -5.61
N ALA A 128 16.37 -7.80 -4.83
CA ALA A 128 17.74 -8.31 -4.75
C ALA A 128 18.37 -8.69 -6.10
N PRO A 129 17.66 -9.34 -7.07
CA PRO A 129 18.25 -9.70 -8.36
C PRO A 129 18.60 -8.50 -9.27
N VAL A 130 18.02 -7.33 -9.06
CA VAL A 130 18.19 -6.16 -9.95
C VAL A 130 18.83 -4.96 -9.22
N LEU A 131 18.41 -4.68 -7.98
CA LEU A 131 18.90 -3.58 -7.15
C LEU A 131 19.73 -4.11 -5.97
N SER A 132 20.68 -5.00 -6.25
CA SER A 132 21.45 -5.77 -5.25
C SER A 132 21.96 -4.93 -4.06
N PHE A 133 22.68 -3.84 -4.30
CA PHE A 133 23.19 -2.97 -3.23
C PHE A 133 22.10 -2.36 -2.36
N THR A 134 20.99 -1.92 -2.99
CA THR A 134 19.87 -1.33 -2.26
C THR A 134 19.10 -2.39 -1.49
N ALA A 135 18.95 -3.60 -2.04
CA ALA A 135 18.32 -4.71 -1.33
C ALA A 135 19.12 -5.10 -0.08
N GLU A 136 20.45 -5.19 -0.17
CA GLU A 136 21.32 -5.47 0.99
C GLU A 136 21.24 -4.34 2.04
N GLU A 137 21.24 -3.06 1.63
CA GLU A 137 21.05 -1.91 2.53
C GLU A 137 19.69 -1.97 3.27
N ILE A 138 18.62 -2.29 2.54
CA ILE A 138 17.28 -2.46 3.13
C ILE A 138 17.27 -3.63 4.11
N TRP A 139 17.87 -4.76 3.74
CA TRP A 139 17.91 -5.97 4.54
C TRP A 139 18.60 -5.75 5.89
N GLN A 140 19.75 -5.08 5.89
CA GLN A 140 20.48 -4.70 7.10
C GLN A 140 19.72 -3.71 8.00
N THR A 141 18.71 -3.02 7.47
CA THR A 141 17.83 -2.15 8.26
C THR A 141 16.61 -2.89 8.80
N LEU A 142 16.14 -3.91 8.07
CA LEU A 142 14.91 -4.64 8.38
C LEU A 142 15.14 -5.74 9.43
N GLU A 143 16.29 -6.39 9.37
CA GLU A 143 16.65 -7.50 10.26
C GLU A 143 17.73 -7.08 11.27
N GLU A 144 17.93 -7.91 12.30
CA GLU A 144 18.90 -7.66 13.36
C GLU A 144 20.35 -7.60 12.84
N GLU A 145 21.21 -6.87 13.55
CA GLU A 145 22.66 -6.90 13.33
C GLU A 145 23.12 -8.38 13.40
N ASN A 146 23.81 -8.85 12.35
CA ASN A 146 24.31 -10.22 12.11
C ASN A 146 23.42 -11.17 11.29
N SER A 147 22.34 -10.68 10.70
CA SER A 147 21.59 -11.43 9.70
C SER A 147 22.47 -11.79 8.49
N GLU A 148 22.37 -13.02 7.98
CA GLU A 148 23.01 -13.41 6.72
C GLU A 148 22.51 -12.53 5.58
N SER A 149 23.36 -12.25 4.59
CA SER A 149 23.02 -11.39 3.45
C SER A 149 21.71 -11.81 2.76
N ILE A 150 21.00 -10.83 2.19
CA ILE A 150 19.76 -11.07 1.42
C ILE A 150 19.97 -12.09 0.29
N PHE A 151 21.19 -12.19 -0.26
CA PHE A 151 21.52 -13.11 -1.34
C PHE A 151 21.58 -14.58 -0.91
N LEU A 152 21.46 -14.86 0.38
CA LEU A 152 21.37 -16.22 0.95
C LEU A 152 19.93 -16.60 1.33
N GLN A 153 18.96 -15.72 1.08
CA GLN A 153 17.58 -15.90 1.48
C GLN A 153 16.71 -16.43 0.33
N ASP A 154 15.73 -17.25 0.69
CA ASP A 154 14.67 -17.70 -0.21
C ASP A 154 13.56 -16.64 -0.36
N TRP A 155 12.69 -16.81 -1.37
CA TRP A 155 11.49 -16.00 -1.55
C TRP A 155 10.58 -16.03 -0.33
N TYR A 156 9.95 -14.90 -0.01
CA TYR A 156 9.19 -14.75 1.22
C TYR A 156 7.93 -15.61 1.23
N GLN A 157 7.75 -16.45 2.26
CA GLN A 157 6.61 -17.37 2.39
C GLN A 157 5.53 -16.87 3.36
N GLY A 158 5.74 -15.74 4.03
CA GLY A 158 4.82 -15.20 5.05
C GLY A 158 3.63 -14.40 4.50
N LEU A 159 3.31 -14.51 3.20
CA LEU A 159 2.21 -13.78 2.58
C LEU A 159 0.93 -14.62 2.60
N ASN A 160 -0.18 -14.02 3.04
CA ASN A 160 -1.50 -14.62 2.99
C ASN A 160 -2.29 -14.06 1.81
N ALA A 161 -2.64 -14.93 0.85
CA ALA A 161 -3.48 -14.60 -0.30
C ALA A 161 -4.97 -14.88 -0.03
N GLY A 162 -5.83 -14.53 -1.00
CA GLY A 162 -7.24 -14.92 -1.00
C GLY A 162 -8.16 -14.03 -0.16
N TYR A 163 -7.89 -12.73 -0.10
CA TYR A 163 -8.82 -11.78 0.51
C TYR A 163 -10.11 -11.66 -0.32
N GLU A 164 -11.25 -12.11 0.23
CA GLU A 164 -12.53 -12.23 -0.50
C GLU A 164 -13.46 -11.00 -0.37
N ASN A 165 -13.09 -10.00 0.44
CA ASN A 165 -13.92 -8.82 0.64
C ASN A 165 -13.58 -7.73 -0.40
N ASP A 166 -14.49 -7.47 -1.32
CA ASP A 166 -14.34 -6.51 -2.41
C ASP A 166 -14.41 -5.04 -1.97
N SER A 167 -14.86 -4.75 -0.75
CA SER A 167 -15.19 -3.40 -0.30
C SER A 167 -14.04 -2.41 -0.41
N ILE A 168 -12.81 -2.83 -0.08
CA ILE A 168 -11.61 -1.99 -0.13
C ILE A 168 -11.19 -1.72 -1.56
N GLU A 169 -11.28 -2.71 -2.43
CA GLU A 169 -10.97 -2.56 -3.84
C GLU A 169 -11.99 -1.61 -4.50
N THR A 170 -13.28 -1.76 -4.19
CA THR A 170 -14.34 -0.84 -4.63
C THR A 170 -14.09 0.59 -4.12
N ALA A 171 -13.78 0.76 -2.83
CA ALA A 171 -13.47 2.07 -2.26
C ALA A 171 -12.26 2.71 -2.96
N ARG A 172 -11.22 1.92 -3.22
CA ARG A 172 -10.03 2.36 -3.95
C ARG A 172 -10.36 2.81 -5.37
N GLN A 173 -11.23 2.09 -6.09
CA GLN A 173 -11.62 2.42 -7.45
C GLN A 173 -12.40 3.74 -7.55
N ILE A 174 -13.22 4.07 -6.55
CA ILE A 174 -13.98 5.32 -6.54
C ILE A 174 -13.20 6.51 -5.93
N ASN A 175 -12.17 6.24 -5.13
CA ASN A 175 -11.37 7.26 -4.44
C ASN A 175 -10.84 8.38 -5.37
N PRO A 176 -10.35 8.11 -6.60
CA PRO A 176 -9.92 9.17 -7.52
C PRO A 176 -11.02 10.21 -7.83
N ALA A 177 -12.28 9.76 -7.95
CA ALA A 177 -13.40 10.67 -8.21
C ALA A 177 -13.67 11.58 -7.00
N ILE A 178 -13.65 11.01 -5.78
CA ILE A 178 -13.81 11.76 -4.52
C ILE A 178 -12.67 12.76 -4.36
N ARG A 179 -11.42 12.32 -4.54
CA ARG A 179 -10.24 13.20 -4.47
C ARG A 179 -10.29 14.34 -5.47
N LYS A 180 -10.80 14.11 -6.69
CA LYS A 180 -10.99 15.16 -7.68
C LYS A 180 -11.99 16.23 -7.22
N GLN A 181 -13.10 15.83 -6.59
CA GLN A 181 -14.07 16.79 -6.05
C GLN A 181 -13.46 17.60 -4.90
N MET A 182 -12.78 16.93 -3.96
CA MET A 182 -12.08 17.62 -2.87
C MET A 182 -11.02 18.61 -3.38
N GLU A 183 -10.30 18.29 -4.46
CA GLU A 183 -9.31 19.19 -5.05
C GLU A 183 -9.96 20.44 -5.67
N GLY A 184 -11.15 20.30 -6.26
CA GLY A 184 -11.96 21.44 -6.68
C GLY A 184 -12.32 22.34 -5.49
N MET A 185 -12.81 21.75 -4.40
CA MET A 185 -13.15 22.48 -3.18
C MET A 185 -11.94 23.18 -2.54
N ARG A 186 -10.74 22.58 -2.60
CA ARG A 186 -9.49 23.24 -2.16
C ARG A 186 -9.13 24.43 -3.03
N SER A 187 -9.26 24.28 -4.35
CA SER A 187 -8.99 25.35 -5.31
C SER A 187 -9.92 26.55 -5.07
N ASP A 188 -11.17 26.27 -4.72
CA ASP A 188 -12.18 27.26 -4.34
C ASP A 188 -12.06 27.75 -2.88
N LYS A 189 -11.05 27.27 -2.15
CA LYS A 189 -10.74 27.61 -0.75
C LYS A 189 -11.89 27.30 0.24
N ILE A 190 -12.72 26.32 -0.08
CA ILE A 190 -13.80 25.84 0.78
C ILE A 190 -13.25 24.96 1.90
N ILE A 191 -12.27 24.10 1.58
CA ILE A 191 -11.56 23.24 2.53
C ILE A 191 -10.04 23.44 2.41
N GLY A 192 -9.30 23.24 3.51
CA GLY A 192 -7.84 23.23 3.51
C GLY A 192 -7.27 21.82 3.39
N SER A 193 -7.78 20.90 4.21
CA SER A 193 -7.40 19.49 4.24
C SER A 193 -8.58 18.58 3.85
N SER A 194 -8.31 17.32 3.47
CA SER A 194 -9.42 16.35 3.27
C SER A 194 -10.19 16.07 4.56
N LEU A 195 -9.55 16.22 5.72
CA LEU A 195 -10.21 16.05 7.02
C LEU A 195 -11.20 17.18 7.32
N ASP A 196 -11.17 18.29 6.60
CA ASP A 196 -12.16 19.36 6.76
C ASP A 196 -13.49 19.03 6.03
N ALA A 197 -13.57 17.90 5.32
CA ALA A 197 -14.73 17.48 4.55
C ALA A 197 -15.55 16.38 5.25
N GLU A 198 -16.86 16.48 5.10
CA GLU A 198 -17.79 15.35 5.18
C GLU A 198 -18.22 14.99 3.76
N ILE A 199 -18.27 13.71 3.44
CA ILE A 199 -18.68 13.24 2.11
C ILE A 199 -19.93 12.37 2.17
N ASP A 200 -20.84 12.63 1.24
CA ASP A 200 -22.00 11.80 0.95
C ASP A 200 -21.83 11.24 -0.47
N VAL A 201 -21.68 9.92 -0.58
CA VAL A 201 -21.42 9.22 -1.84
C VAL A 201 -22.70 8.51 -2.30
N TYR A 202 -23.29 9.01 -3.38
CA TYR A 202 -24.44 8.39 -4.04
C TYR A 202 -23.93 7.40 -5.10
N CYS A 203 -24.31 6.13 -4.99
CA CYS A 203 -23.73 5.07 -5.80
C CYS A 203 -24.76 4.01 -6.22
N SER A 204 -24.44 3.23 -7.26
CA SER A 204 -25.28 2.11 -7.70
C SER A 204 -25.40 1.05 -6.59
N ASP A 205 -26.45 0.24 -6.64
CA ASP A 205 -26.71 -0.80 -5.64
C ASP A 205 -25.50 -1.73 -5.44
N GLU A 206 -24.80 -2.10 -6.52
CA GLU A 206 -23.61 -2.94 -6.46
C GLU A 206 -22.49 -2.30 -5.63
N ILE A 207 -22.17 -1.02 -5.89
CA ILE A 207 -21.15 -0.28 -5.14
C ILE A 207 -21.60 -0.07 -3.70
N TYR A 208 -22.88 0.25 -3.48
CA TYR A 208 -23.44 0.44 -2.15
C TYR A 208 -23.29 -0.82 -1.30
N GLN A 209 -23.69 -2.00 -1.82
CA GLN A 209 -23.55 -3.27 -1.12
C GLN A 209 -22.09 -3.58 -0.79
N SER A 210 -21.17 -3.32 -1.72
CA SER A 210 -19.73 -3.50 -1.48
C SER A 210 -19.21 -2.58 -0.37
N LEU A 211 -19.44 -1.27 -0.47
CA LEU A 211 -18.94 -0.27 0.47
C LEU A 211 -19.59 -0.35 1.86
N SER A 212 -20.85 -0.80 1.93
CA SER A 212 -21.57 -0.96 3.20
C SER A 212 -20.86 -1.88 4.20
N LYS A 213 -20.04 -2.82 3.70
CA LYS A 213 -19.22 -3.72 4.51
C LYS A 213 -18.17 -2.99 5.35
N LEU A 214 -17.77 -1.77 4.96
CA LEU A 214 -16.76 -0.97 5.69
C LEU A 214 -17.36 -0.13 6.81
N GLY A 215 -18.63 0.24 6.75
CA GLY A 215 -19.27 1.08 7.77
C GLY A 215 -18.47 2.37 8.06
N ASP A 216 -18.14 2.61 9.33
CA ASP A 216 -17.38 3.81 9.75
C ASP A 216 -15.92 3.83 9.23
N GLU A 217 -15.38 2.69 8.80
CA GLU A 217 -14.02 2.63 8.23
C GLU A 217 -13.88 3.39 6.91
N LEU A 218 -15.00 3.70 6.24
CA LEU A 218 -15.02 4.50 5.01
C LEU A 218 -14.32 5.85 5.19
N ARG A 219 -14.48 6.50 6.35
CA ARG A 219 -13.86 7.82 6.61
C ARG A 219 -12.33 7.72 6.61
N PHE A 220 -11.78 6.61 7.10
CA PHE A 220 -10.33 6.38 7.09
C PHE A 220 -9.85 6.10 5.67
N VAL A 221 -10.56 5.25 4.92
CA VAL A 221 -10.22 4.91 3.53
C VAL A 221 -10.23 6.15 2.60
N PHE A 222 -11.16 7.07 2.82
CA PHE A 222 -11.26 8.31 2.04
C PHE A 222 -10.50 9.50 2.65
N ILE A 223 -9.96 9.35 3.86
CA ILE A 223 -9.20 10.37 4.60
C ILE A 223 -10.07 11.63 4.81
N THR A 224 -11.30 11.44 5.29
CA THR A 224 -12.26 12.52 5.57
C THR A 224 -12.72 12.46 7.03
N SER A 225 -13.36 13.54 7.53
CA SER A 225 -13.93 13.52 8.89
C SER A 225 -15.10 12.55 9.00
N TYR A 226 -15.96 12.54 7.97
CA TYR A 226 -17.07 11.62 7.85
C TYR A 226 -17.24 11.17 6.41
N ALA A 227 -17.72 9.94 6.23
CA ALA A 227 -18.10 9.39 4.94
C ALA A 227 -19.40 8.59 5.08
N ARG A 228 -20.41 8.96 4.28
CA ARG A 228 -21.70 8.28 4.20
C ARG A 228 -21.92 7.80 2.77
N ILE A 229 -22.57 6.66 2.63
CA ILE A 229 -22.96 6.10 1.33
C ILE A 229 -24.48 6.06 1.25
N HIS A 230 -25.01 6.35 0.07
CA HIS A 230 -26.43 6.37 -0.22
C HIS A 230 -26.71 5.66 -1.54
N PRO A 231 -27.86 4.99 -1.70
CA PRO A 231 -28.32 4.54 -3.00
C PRO A 231 -28.48 5.74 -3.95
N ILE A 232 -28.17 5.55 -5.24
CA ILE A 232 -28.27 6.63 -6.23
C ILE A 232 -29.70 7.19 -6.38
N SER A 233 -30.72 6.40 -6.03
CA SER A 233 -32.12 6.83 -6.01
C SER A 233 -32.44 7.90 -4.96
N GLU A 234 -31.57 8.08 -3.97
CA GLU A 234 -31.74 9.10 -2.92
C GLU A 234 -31.04 10.42 -3.25
N GLN A 235 -30.36 10.50 -4.41
CA GLN A 235 -29.72 11.74 -4.85
C GLN A 235 -30.80 12.77 -5.19
N ALA A 236 -30.87 13.85 -4.41
CA ALA A 236 -31.71 15.00 -4.74
C ALA A 236 -31.13 15.71 -5.98
N ASP A 237 -32.03 16.18 -6.87
CA ASP A 237 -31.70 16.96 -8.08
C ASP A 237 -30.90 18.25 -7.78
#